data_AF-A0A7J7JLJ0-F1
#
_entry.id   AF-A0A7J7JLJ0-F1
#
_cell.length_a   1.000
_cell.length_b   1.000
_cell.length_c   1.000
_cell.angle_alpha   90.00
_cell.angle_beta   90.00
_cell.angle_gamma   90.00
#
_symmetry.space_group_name_H-M   'P 1'
#
loop_
_entity.id
_entity.type
_entity.pdbx_description
1 polymer ?
#
loop_
_entity_poly.entity_id
_entity_poly.type
_entity_poly.pdbx_seq_one_letter_code
_entity_poly.pdbx_strand_id
1 'polypeptide(L)'
;MASLPCLQEMTPTAISSQRCKGEFGVTPVMHTGLVSKQEDAGNLSSHPLQSREANWDKELDRKNMQMSRNTQGLHMPMKIGMERFAVRQAGRLPCMATKTSNLMEDTLTGKDELISVEDVFNNPMEFSERGQNSHAAMERRLGLL
;
A
#
# COMPACT_ATOMS: atom_id res chain seq x y z
N MET A 1 -41.79 17.98 -20.05
CA MET A 1 -41.68 16.83 -19.13
C MET A 1 -40.25 16.31 -19.26
N ALA A 2 -39.29 17.00 -18.64
CA ALA A 2 -38.76 16.74 -17.30
C ALA A 2 -37.73 15.60 -17.27
N SER A 3 -36.44 15.97 -17.36
CA SER A 3 -35.37 15.35 -16.55
C SER A 3 -34.12 16.26 -16.53
N LEU A 4 -34.06 17.17 -15.57
CA LEU A 4 -32.80 17.41 -14.86
C LEU A 4 -32.74 16.29 -13.80
N PRO A 5 -31.59 15.61 -13.60
CA PRO A 5 -30.66 16.13 -12.60
C PRO A 5 -29.18 15.78 -12.87
N CYS A 6 -28.30 16.77 -12.69
CA CYS A 6 -26.97 16.54 -12.12
C CYS A 6 -26.58 17.77 -11.28
N LEU A 7 -27.47 18.16 -10.38
CA LEU A 7 -27.09 18.99 -9.24
C LEU A 7 -27.49 18.20 -8.00
N GLN A 8 -26.50 17.55 -7.41
CA GLN A 8 -26.50 17.25 -5.99
C GLN A 8 -25.06 17.35 -5.51
N GLU A 9 -24.88 18.26 -4.57
CA GLU A 9 -23.66 18.50 -3.81
C GLU A 9 -23.14 17.18 -3.22
N MET A 10 -21.82 16.94 -3.33
CA MET A 10 -21.16 15.90 -2.55
C MET A 10 -19.89 16.45 -1.89
N THR A 11 -19.83 16.19 -0.59
CA THR A 11 -18.76 16.40 0.37
C THR A 11 -17.41 15.78 -0.04
N PRO A 12 -16.27 16.27 0.49
CA PRO A 12 -14.96 15.94 -0.04
C PRO A 12 -14.44 14.61 0.53
N THR A 13 -14.86 13.47 -0.03
CA THR A 13 -14.05 12.24 0.05
C THR A 13 -14.38 11.35 -1.14
N ALA A 14 -13.33 11.02 -1.92
CA ALA A 14 -13.33 10.29 -3.19
C ALA A 14 -13.82 11.08 -4.42
N ILE A 15 -12.86 11.51 -5.25
CA ILE A 15 -13.11 12.01 -6.60
C ILE A 15 -13.49 10.80 -7.47
N SER A 16 -14.72 10.32 -7.37
CA SER A 16 -15.30 9.49 -8.44
C SER A 16 -15.87 10.45 -9.48
N SER A 17 -15.11 10.73 -10.53
CA SER A 17 -15.61 11.52 -11.66
C SER A 17 -16.73 10.73 -12.34
N GLN A 18 -17.98 11.03 -11.98
CA GLN A 18 -19.14 10.50 -12.68
C GLN A 18 -19.15 11.11 -14.08
N ARG A 19 -18.62 10.35 -15.05
CA ARG A 19 -18.42 10.82 -16.42
C ARG A 19 -19.75 10.80 -17.16
N CYS A 20 -20.29 11.98 -17.47
CA CYS A 20 -21.48 12.10 -18.30
C CYS A 20 -21.18 11.50 -19.68
N LYS A 21 -21.77 10.34 -19.97
CA LYS A 21 -21.73 9.74 -21.30
C LYS A 21 -22.63 10.59 -22.21
N GLY A 22 -22.12 11.00 -23.37
CA GLY A 22 -22.93 11.71 -24.34
C GLY A 22 -24.06 10.85 -24.88
N GLU A 23 -25.01 11.47 -25.57
CA GLU A 23 -26.19 10.83 -26.17
C GLU A 23 -25.85 9.63 -27.08
N PHE A 24 -24.63 9.62 -27.63
CA PHE A 24 -24.10 8.55 -28.48
C PHE A 24 -23.20 7.54 -27.75
N GLY A 25 -23.18 7.53 -26.41
CA GLY A 25 -22.37 6.60 -25.60
C GLY A 25 -20.86 6.86 -25.64
N VAL A 26 -20.41 7.86 -26.38
CA VAL A 26 -19.01 8.33 -26.43
C VAL A 26 -18.82 9.47 -25.44
N THR A 27 -17.71 9.46 -24.70
CA THR A 27 -17.34 10.55 -23.79
C THR A 27 -16.76 11.71 -24.59
N PRO A 28 -17.33 12.93 -24.52
CA PRO A 28 -16.84 14.05 -25.30
C PRO A 28 -15.45 14.51 -24.83
N VAL A 29 -14.43 14.29 -25.66
CA VAL A 29 -13.01 14.55 -25.34
C VAL A 29 -12.73 16.04 -25.08
N MET A 30 -13.46 16.95 -25.75
CA MET A 30 -13.28 18.40 -25.58
C MET A 30 -13.66 18.91 -24.18
N HIS A 31 -14.65 18.30 -23.53
CA HIS A 31 -15.09 18.67 -22.18
C HIS A 31 -14.41 17.85 -21.08
N THR A 32 -13.90 16.66 -21.41
CA THR A 32 -13.34 15.70 -20.43
C THR A 32 -11.82 15.58 -20.49
N GLY A 33 -11.16 16.26 -21.42
CA GLY A 33 -9.70 16.22 -21.62
C GLY A 33 -9.22 14.95 -22.33
N LEU A 34 -7.92 14.92 -22.68
CA LEU A 34 -7.25 13.71 -23.18
C LEU A 34 -7.15 12.70 -22.03
N VAL A 35 -7.78 11.55 -22.18
CA VAL A 35 -7.82 10.50 -21.16
C VAL A 35 -6.54 9.69 -21.22
N SER A 36 -5.91 9.44 -20.07
CA SER A 36 -4.89 8.41 -19.99
C SER A 36 -5.53 7.05 -20.28
N LYS A 37 -4.91 6.22 -21.12
CA LYS A 37 -5.43 4.87 -21.47
C LYS A 37 -5.62 3.97 -20.23
N GLN A 38 -5.03 4.36 -19.11
CA GLN A 38 -5.12 3.69 -17.82
C GLN A 38 -6.50 3.85 -17.15
N GLU A 39 -7.21 4.95 -17.44
CA GLU A 39 -8.54 5.23 -16.86
C GLU A 39 -9.67 4.53 -17.64
N ASP A 40 -9.56 4.45 -18.97
CA ASP A 40 -10.51 3.70 -19.81
C ASP A 40 -10.28 2.17 -19.77
N ALA A 41 -9.18 1.72 -19.15
CA ALA A 41 -8.84 0.31 -18.94
C ALA A 41 -9.55 -0.32 -17.72
N GLY A 42 -10.47 0.39 -17.06
CA GLY A 42 -11.23 -0.14 -15.92
C GLY A 42 -12.08 -1.38 -16.23
N ASN A 43 -12.25 -1.77 -17.51
CA ASN A 43 -13.01 -2.99 -17.86
C ASN A 43 -12.70 -3.61 -19.24
N LEU A 44 -11.60 -3.22 -19.91
CA LEU A 44 -11.26 -3.75 -21.23
C LEU A 44 -9.98 -4.60 -21.13
N SER A 45 -10.15 -5.85 -20.70
CA SER A 45 -9.14 -6.90 -20.66
C SER A 45 -7.78 -6.48 -20.07
N SER A 46 -7.76 -6.14 -18.78
CA SER A 46 -6.50 -6.15 -18.01
C SER A 46 -5.88 -7.55 -18.13
N HIS A 47 -4.58 -7.59 -18.45
CA HIS A 47 -3.85 -8.85 -18.52
C HIS A 47 -3.93 -9.57 -17.17
N PRO A 48 -4.23 -10.88 -17.09
CA PRO A 48 -4.42 -11.56 -15.81
C PRO A 48 -3.17 -11.50 -14.90
N LEU A 49 -1.98 -11.29 -15.48
CA LEU A 49 -0.77 -11.06 -14.67
C LEU A 49 -0.67 -9.65 -14.09
N GLN A 50 -1.32 -8.64 -14.66
CA GLN A 50 -1.19 -7.26 -14.18
C GLN A 50 -1.63 -7.12 -12.72
N SER A 51 -2.77 -7.71 -12.36
CA SER A 51 -3.24 -7.72 -10.97
C SER A 51 -2.34 -8.52 -10.03
N ARG A 52 -1.65 -9.54 -10.58
CA ARG A 52 -0.72 -10.41 -9.83
C ARG A 52 0.62 -9.75 -9.60
N GLU A 53 1.16 -9.06 -10.60
CA GLU A 53 2.38 -8.25 -10.50
C GLU A 53 2.19 -7.12 -9.51
N ALA A 54 1.05 -6.43 -9.56
CA ALA A 54 0.71 -5.38 -8.60
C ALA A 54 0.64 -5.87 -7.14
N ASN A 55 0.40 -7.17 -6.91
CA ASN A 55 0.31 -7.77 -5.58
C ASN A 55 1.34 -8.89 -5.35
N TRP A 56 2.49 -8.84 -6.03
CA TRP A 56 3.46 -9.92 -6.05
C TRP A 56 3.92 -10.34 -4.64
N ASP A 57 4.31 -9.38 -3.80
CA ASP A 57 4.79 -9.62 -2.43
C ASP A 57 3.77 -10.35 -1.56
N LYS A 58 2.51 -9.89 -1.56
CA LYS A 58 1.43 -10.51 -0.79
C LYS A 58 1.17 -11.94 -1.26
N GLU A 59 1.26 -12.13 -2.57
CA GLU A 59 1.08 -13.42 -3.22
C GLU A 59 2.25 -14.39 -2.97
N LEU A 60 3.47 -13.87 -2.78
CA LEU A 60 4.64 -14.64 -2.38
C LEU A 60 4.51 -15.10 -0.92
N ASP A 61 4.20 -14.18 0.00
CA ASP A 61 3.93 -14.46 1.41
C ASP A 61 2.84 -15.53 1.57
N ARG A 62 1.74 -15.40 0.80
CA ARG A 62 0.65 -16.37 0.79
C ARG A 62 1.13 -17.76 0.37
N LYS A 63 1.98 -17.86 -0.65
CA LYS A 63 2.55 -19.14 -1.12
C LYS A 63 3.48 -19.73 -0.06
N ASN A 64 4.32 -18.92 0.57
CA ASN A 64 5.23 -19.37 1.61
C ASN A 64 4.48 -19.92 2.82
N MET A 65 3.42 -19.24 3.29
CA MET A 65 2.58 -19.75 4.37
C MET A 65 1.84 -21.04 4.00
N GLN A 66 1.38 -21.17 2.74
CA GLN A 66 0.78 -22.41 2.25
C GLN A 66 1.79 -23.56 2.19
N MET A 67 3.01 -23.29 1.74
CA MET A 67 4.10 -24.27 1.71
C MET A 67 4.44 -24.75 3.13
N SER A 68 4.62 -23.82 4.08
CA SER A 68 4.87 -24.15 5.49
C SER A 68 3.73 -24.99 6.08
N ARG A 69 2.48 -24.69 5.72
CA ARG A 69 1.33 -25.51 6.11
C ARG A 69 1.40 -26.93 5.54
N ASN A 70 1.81 -27.09 4.29
CA ASN A 70 1.89 -28.40 3.65
C ASN A 70 3.04 -29.25 4.23
N THR A 71 4.18 -28.63 4.51
CA THR A 71 5.37 -29.33 5.01
C THR A 71 5.28 -29.65 6.49
N GLN A 72 4.80 -28.70 7.30
CA GLN A 72 4.88 -28.77 8.76
C GLN A 72 3.50 -28.83 9.43
N GLY A 73 2.41 -28.56 8.69
CA GLY A 73 1.04 -28.55 9.22
C GLY A 73 0.57 -27.16 9.65
N LEU A 74 -0.64 -27.10 10.23
CA LEU A 74 -1.33 -25.84 10.54
C LEU A 74 -0.61 -24.97 11.58
N HIS A 75 0.22 -25.56 12.43
CA HIS A 75 0.88 -24.84 13.52
C HIS A 75 1.88 -23.79 13.02
N MET A 76 2.54 -24.04 11.89
CA MET A 76 3.56 -23.13 11.36
C MET A 76 3.06 -21.79 10.86
N PRO A 77 2.06 -21.71 9.96
CA PRO A 77 1.53 -20.41 9.55
C PRO A 77 0.95 -19.62 10.73
N MET A 78 0.37 -20.29 11.75
CA MET A 78 -0.08 -19.61 12.97
C MET A 78 1.08 -19.02 13.76
N LYS A 79 2.14 -19.79 13.98
CA LYS A 79 3.36 -19.33 14.68
C LYS A 79 3.96 -18.12 13.97
N ILE A 80 4.21 -18.21 12.67
CA ILE A 80 4.79 -17.11 11.88
C ILE A 80 3.87 -15.88 11.91
N GLY A 81 2.55 -16.08 11.83
CA GLY A 81 1.58 -14.98 11.95
C GLY A 81 1.64 -14.28 13.31
N MET A 82 1.74 -15.04 14.40
CA MET A 82 1.89 -14.51 15.75
C MET A 82 3.23 -13.78 15.95
N GLU A 83 4.32 -14.32 15.41
CA GLU A 83 5.65 -13.70 15.45
C GLU A 83 5.64 -12.36 14.70
N ARG A 84 5.10 -12.32 13.47
CA ARG A 84 4.95 -11.07 12.72
C ARG A 84 4.10 -10.04 13.46
N PHE A 85 3.02 -10.46 14.11
CA PHE A 85 2.20 -9.58 14.93
C PHE A 85 2.97 -9.00 16.13
N ALA A 86 3.70 -9.85 16.85
CA ALA A 86 4.51 -9.43 17.98
C ALA A 86 5.63 -8.46 17.57
N VAL A 87 6.31 -8.73 16.45
CA VAL A 87 7.36 -7.84 15.90
C VAL A 87 6.81 -6.47 15.56
N ARG A 88 5.62 -6.39 14.94
CA ARG A 88 4.97 -5.10 14.63
C ARG A 88 4.55 -4.33 15.87
N GLN A 89 4.25 -5.02 16.97
CA GLN A 89 3.91 -4.40 18.24
C GLN A 89 5.16 -3.95 19.02
N ALA A 90 6.30 -4.61 18.83
CA ALA A 90 7.57 -4.29 19.43
C ALA A 90 8.16 -3.00 18.83
N GLY A 91 7.61 -1.85 19.22
CA GLY A 91 8.09 -0.53 18.81
C GLY A 91 9.41 -0.15 19.50
N ARG A 92 10.26 0.60 18.78
CA ARG A 92 11.42 1.29 19.37
C ARG A 92 10.99 2.61 20.02
N LEU A 93 11.88 3.17 20.84
CA LEU A 93 11.67 4.47 21.47
C LEU A 93 11.45 5.55 20.40
N PRO A 94 10.51 6.50 20.59
CA PRO A 94 10.21 7.55 19.60
C PRO A 94 11.40 8.41 19.16
N CYS A 95 12.45 8.49 19.96
CA CYS A 95 13.66 9.26 19.66
C CYS A 95 14.71 8.50 18.84
N MET A 96 14.56 7.18 18.69
CA MET A 96 15.47 6.32 17.95
C MET A 96 14.84 5.98 16.60
N ALA A 97 15.18 6.76 15.57
CA ALA A 97 14.75 6.66 14.17
C ALA A 97 13.22 6.67 13.92
N THR A 98 12.77 7.65 13.14
CA THR A 98 11.36 7.78 12.69
C THR A 98 10.93 6.65 11.73
N LYS A 99 11.90 5.93 11.15
CA LYS A 99 11.70 4.74 10.32
C LYS A 99 12.57 3.62 10.88
N THR A 100 11.94 2.64 11.54
CA THR A 100 12.63 1.47 12.04
C THR A 100 13.08 0.61 10.86
N SER A 101 14.34 0.17 10.85
CA SER A 101 14.76 -0.94 9.99
C SER A 101 13.92 -2.16 10.39
N ASN A 102 13.11 -2.70 9.47
CA ASN A 102 12.20 -3.82 9.73
C ASN A 102 12.91 -5.17 9.81
N LEU A 103 14.16 -5.20 10.28
CA LEU A 103 15.02 -6.38 10.26
C LEU A 103 14.34 -7.64 10.81
N MET A 104 13.64 -7.51 11.93
CA MET A 104 12.91 -8.65 12.53
C MET A 104 11.76 -9.13 11.64
N GLU A 105 11.02 -8.24 10.97
CA GLU A 105 9.95 -8.64 10.06
C GLU A 105 10.51 -9.17 8.73
N ASP A 106 11.63 -8.62 8.28
CA ASP A 106 12.31 -9.01 7.04
C ASP A 106 12.88 -10.43 7.16
N THR A 107 13.50 -10.78 8.30
CA THR A 107 13.95 -12.16 8.60
C THR A 107 12.81 -13.17 8.63
N LEU A 108 11.64 -12.81 9.17
CA LEU A 108 10.46 -13.69 9.19
C LEU A 108 9.84 -13.87 7.80
N THR A 109 10.04 -12.89 6.92
CA THR A 109 9.52 -12.89 5.54
C THR A 109 10.53 -13.48 4.56
N GLY A 110 11.81 -13.59 4.94
CA GLY A 110 12.93 -14.00 4.09
C GLY A 110 13.38 -12.90 3.11
N LYS A 111 13.07 -11.64 3.41
CA LYS A 111 13.48 -10.49 2.57
C LYS A 111 14.93 -10.11 2.78
N ASP A 112 15.52 -10.47 3.92
CA ASP A 112 16.92 -10.23 4.28
C ASP A 112 17.92 -11.01 3.40
N GLU A 113 17.48 -12.07 2.72
CA GLU A 113 18.30 -12.84 1.78
C GLU A 113 18.43 -12.17 0.40
N LEU A 114 17.56 -11.21 0.08
CA LEU A 114 17.47 -10.58 -1.24
C LEU A 114 17.75 -9.08 -1.15
N ILE A 115 18.38 -8.52 -2.19
CA ILE A 115 18.60 -7.08 -2.31
C ILE A 115 17.58 -6.53 -3.31
N SER A 116 16.64 -5.72 -2.85
CA SER A 116 15.63 -5.06 -3.69
C SER A 116 16.14 -3.71 -4.21
N VAL A 117 15.48 -3.18 -5.24
CA VAL A 117 15.68 -1.79 -5.69
C VAL A 117 15.43 -0.78 -4.58
N GLU A 118 14.55 -1.13 -3.65
CA GLU A 118 14.22 -0.34 -2.46
C GLU A 118 15.46 -0.12 -1.58
N ASP A 119 16.33 -1.12 -1.46
CA ASP A 119 17.52 -1.05 -0.61
C ASP A 119 18.62 -0.18 -1.24
N VAL A 120 18.74 -0.21 -2.57
CA VAL A 120 19.78 0.52 -3.32
C VAL A 120 19.42 2.00 -3.46
N PHE A 121 18.14 2.33 -3.66
CA PHE A 121 17.69 3.70 -3.94
C PHE A 121 17.02 4.38 -2.74
N ASN A 122 17.17 3.84 -1.53
CA ASN A 122 16.61 4.45 -0.35
C ASN A 122 17.26 5.81 -0.04
N ASN A 123 16.42 6.81 0.29
CA ASN A 123 16.89 8.11 0.73
C ASN A 123 17.62 7.98 2.08
N PRO A 124 18.93 8.27 2.18
CA PRO A 124 19.68 8.10 3.42
C PRO A 124 19.18 9.02 4.55
N MET A 125 18.39 10.05 4.21
CA MET A 125 17.77 10.96 5.17
C MET A 125 16.54 10.34 5.87
N GLU A 126 15.84 9.38 5.24
CA GLU A 126 14.69 8.69 5.85
C GLU A 126 15.09 7.53 6.76
N PHE A 127 16.24 6.90 6.50
CA PHE A 127 16.77 5.76 7.27
C PHE A 127 17.91 6.16 8.21
N SER A 128 18.18 7.45 8.35
CA SER A 128 19.24 7.91 9.23
C SER A 128 18.88 7.61 10.69
N GLU A 129 19.76 6.88 11.37
CA GLU A 129 19.72 6.70 12.83
C GLU A 129 19.98 7.99 13.60
N ARG A 130 20.17 9.13 12.90
CA ARG A 130 20.24 10.46 13.52
C ARG A 130 18.93 10.74 14.23
N GLY A 131 18.92 10.42 15.52
CA GLY A 131 17.78 10.62 16.41
C GLY A 131 17.32 12.07 16.34
N GLN A 132 16.01 12.23 16.13
CA GLN A 132 15.35 13.50 16.42
C GLN A 132 15.55 13.79 17.91
N ASN A 133 15.54 15.07 18.30
CA ASN A 133 15.46 15.45 19.70
C ASN A 133 14.29 14.71 20.37
N SER A 134 14.58 14.00 21.47
CA SER A 134 13.62 13.13 22.16
C SER A 134 12.35 13.86 22.59
N HIS A 135 12.49 15.13 22.98
CA HIS A 135 11.38 16.01 23.33
C HIS A 135 10.43 16.23 22.15
N ALA A 136 10.90 16.72 20.99
CA ALA A 136 9.99 16.97 19.87
C ALA A 136 9.42 15.69 19.26
N ALA A 137 10.15 14.56 19.32
CA ALA A 137 9.61 13.27 18.90
C ALA A 137 8.43 12.82 19.78
N MET A 138 8.51 13.02 21.10
CA MET A 138 7.39 12.75 22.00
C MET A 138 6.24 13.74 21.82
N GLU A 139 6.53 15.03 21.65
CA GLU A 139 5.51 16.06 21.43
C GLU A 139 4.69 15.78 20.16
N ARG A 140 5.32 15.42 19.04
CA ARG A 140 4.60 15.00 17.82
C ARG A 140 3.77 13.73 18.04
N ARG A 141 4.29 12.73 18.77
CA ARG A 141 3.55 11.50 19.06
C ARG A 141 2.33 11.74 19.96
N LEU A 142 2.43 12.72 20.86
CA LEU A 142 1.36 13.15 21.76
C LEU A 142 0.44 14.22 21.14
N GLY A 143 0.74 14.71 19.93
CA GLY A 143 -0.05 15.72 19.22
C GLY A 143 0.06 17.14 19.81
N LEU A 144 1.17 17.46 20.46
CA LEU A 144 1.43 18.76 21.09
C LEU A 144 2.14 19.77 20.18
N LEU A 145 2.75 19.29 19.09
CA LEU A 145 3.36 20.06 17.97
C LEU A 145 2.66 19.66 16.67
#